data_AF-E1LDR1-F1
#
_entry.id   AF-E1LDR1-F1
#
_cell.length_a   1.000
_cell.length_b   1.000
_cell.length_c   1.000
_cell.angle_alpha   90.00
_cell.angle_beta   90.00
_cell.angle_gamma   90.00
#
_symmetry.space_group_name_H-M   'P 1'
#
loop_
_entity.id
_entity.type
_entity.pdbx_description
1 polymer ?
#
loop_
_entity_poly.entity_id
_entity_poly.type
_entity_poly.pdbx_seq_one_letter_code
_entity_poly.pdbx_strand_id
1 'polypeptide(L)'
;MNNGKYCPRLVIKGSEQLLGVNFIDGEDVIFDKQIGANALPLYETVDYSALKAGTEFLIMEGSNIVGEGIVKEIFQHKRYGSK
;
A
#
# COMPACT_ATOMS: atom_id res chain seq x y z
N MET A 1 -6.94 -5.93 -10.73
CA MET A 1 -6.01 -4.80 -10.50
C MET A 1 -4.77 -4.89 -11.41
N ASN A 2 -4.07 -3.78 -11.66
CA ASN A 2 -3.05 -3.61 -12.72
C ASN A 2 -1.67 -4.29 -12.47
N ASN A 3 -1.60 -5.38 -11.71
CA ASN A 3 -0.43 -6.27 -11.56
C ASN A 3 0.93 -5.54 -11.43
N GLY A 4 1.07 -4.65 -10.45
CA GLY A 4 2.34 -3.94 -10.19
C GLY A 4 2.58 -2.66 -10.99
N LYS A 5 1.61 -2.17 -11.78
CA LYS A 5 1.73 -0.90 -12.53
C LYS A 5 1.34 0.34 -11.72
N TYR A 6 0.69 0.16 -10.57
CA TYR A 6 0.20 1.27 -9.76
C TYR A 6 1.08 1.48 -8.54
N CYS A 7 1.82 2.59 -8.53
CA CYS A 7 2.81 2.92 -7.51
C CYS A 7 2.48 4.24 -6.77
N PRO A 8 1.46 4.27 -5.90
CA PRO A 8 1.10 5.47 -5.18
C PRO A 8 2.01 5.75 -3.98
N ARG A 9 1.78 6.88 -3.32
CA ARG A 9 2.37 7.20 -2.02
C ARG A 9 1.32 7.03 -0.93
N LEU A 10 1.67 6.34 0.14
CA LEU A 10 0.86 6.25 1.34
C LEU A 10 1.31 7.31 2.35
N VAL A 11 0.35 7.92 3.04
CA VAL A 11 0.61 8.80 4.20
C VAL A 11 -0.14 8.26 5.39
N ILE A 12 0.57 7.92 6.47
CA ILE A 12 -0.07 7.46 7.69
C ILE A 12 -0.85 8.63 8.32
N LYS A 13 -2.09 8.41 8.76
CA LYS A 13 -2.88 9.47 9.40
C LYS A 13 -2.14 9.97 10.66
N GLY A 14 -1.90 11.28 10.74
CA GLY A 14 -1.11 11.89 11.82
C GLY A 14 0.41 11.92 11.57
N SER A 15 0.87 11.49 10.40
CA SER A 15 2.26 11.62 9.92
C SER A 15 2.30 12.46 8.64
N GLU A 16 3.47 13.04 8.36
CA GLU A 16 3.76 13.74 7.09
C GLU A 16 4.64 12.90 6.15
N GLN A 17 5.03 11.68 6.58
CA GLN A 17 5.91 10.83 5.80
C GLN A 17 5.18 10.21 4.60
N LEU A 18 5.76 10.38 3.42
CA LEU A 18 5.30 9.77 2.16
C LEU A 18 6.01 8.44 1.94
N LEU A 19 5.26 7.34 2.00
CA LEU A 19 5.74 5.97 1.82
C LEU A 19 5.38 5.46 0.43
N GLY A 20 6.35 5.33 -0.46
CA GLY A 20 6.13 4.80 -1.80
C GLY A 20 5.84 3.29 -1.76
N VAL A 21 4.75 2.85 -2.37
CA VAL A 21 4.41 1.42 -2.45
C VAL A 21 4.07 1.03 -3.89
N ASN A 22 4.12 -0.27 -4.17
CA ASN A 22 3.62 -0.84 -5.42
C ASN A 22 2.49 -1.83 -5.11
N PHE A 23 1.30 -1.59 -5.66
CA PHE A 23 0.18 -2.54 -5.56
C PHE A 23 0.38 -3.70 -6.54
N ILE A 24 0.69 -4.87 -5.99
CA ILE A 24 1.05 -6.06 -6.76
C ILE A 24 -0.13 -6.97 -7.07
N ASP A 25 -1.13 -6.99 -6.20
CA ASP A 25 -2.29 -7.87 -6.31
C ASP A 25 -3.47 -7.26 -5.54
N GLY A 26 -4.68 -7.73 -5.81
CA GLY A 26 -5.87 -7.34 -5.06
C GLY A 26 -7.16 -7.67 -5.78
N GLU A 27 -8.25 -7.51 -5.03
CA GLU A 27 -9.61 -7.81 -5.46
C GLU A 27 -10.05 -6.93 -6.63
N ASP A 28 -11.13 -7.34 -7.29
CA ASP A 28 -11.77 -6.51 -8.29
C ASP A 28 -12.30 -5.22 -7.65
N VAL A 29 -12.06 -4.11 -8.35
CA VAL A 29 -12.48 -2.80 -7.88
C VAL A 29 -14.00 -2.71 -7.99
N ILE A 30 -14.66 -2.74 -6.83
CA ILE A 30 -16.09 -2.47 -6.72
C ILE A 30 -16.22 -1.10 -6.05
N PHE A 31 -16.80 -0.13 -6.75
CA PHE A 31 -17.05 1.20 -6.21
C PHE A 31 -17.86 1.13 -4.90
N ASP A 32 -17.58 2.07 -4.00
CA ASP A 32 -18.22 2.23 -2.69
C ASP A 32 -18.06 1.03 -1.74
N LYS A 33 -17.16 0.09 -2.05
CA LYS A 33 -16.79 -1.02 -1.15
C LYS A 33 -15.33 -0.97 -0.76
N GLN A 34 -15.07 -1.42 0.46
CA GLN A 34 -13.71 -1.73 0.87
C GLN A 34 -13.24 -2.98 0.12
N ILE A 35 -12.06 -2.89 -0.47
CA ILE A 35 -11.41 -3.99 -1.20
C ILE A 35 -10.07 -4.34 -0.55
N GLY A 36 -9.69 -5.60 -0.64
CA GLY A 36 -8.37 -6.10 -0.27
C GLY A 36 -7.35 -5.88 -1.39
N ALA A 37 -6.16 -5.40 -1.03
CA ALA A 37 -5.04 -5.29 -1.96
C ALA A 37 -3.71 -5.51 -1.25
N ASN A 38 -2.77 -6.12 -1.96
CA ASN A 38 -1.42 -6.38 -1.52
C ASN A 38 -0.46 -5.35 -2.11
N ALA A 39 0.40 -4.81 -1.28
CA ALA A 39 1.39 -3.82 -1.69
C ALA A 39 2.79 -4.22 -1.20
N LEU A 40 3.81 -3.82 -1.97
CA LEU A 40 5.22 -3.93 -1.60
C LEU A 40 5.82 -2.54 -1.37
N PRO A 41 6.76 -2.41 -0.41
CA PRO A 41 7.61 -1.23 -0.34
C PRO A 41 8.32 -0.97 -1.67
N LEU A 42 8.30 0.28 -2.14
CA LEU A 42 8.92 0.64 -3.41
C LEU A 42 10.44 0.86 -3.28
N TYR A 43 10.89 1.35 -2.11
CA TYR A 43 12.29 1.72 -1.85
C TYR A 43 12.83 1.01 -0.63
N GLU A 44 13.92 0.26 -0.75
CA GLU A 44 14.54 -0.46 0.37
C GLU A 44 15.21 0.48 1.39
N THR A 45 15.49 1.72 1.01
CA THR A 45 16.16 2.73 1.85
C THR A 45 15.21 3.52 2.75
N VAL A 46 13.90 3.36 2.57
CA VAL A 46 12.88 4.06 3.35
C VAL A 46 12.41 3.14 4.48
N ASP A 47 12.21 3.71 5.68
CA ASP A 47 11.64 2.98 6.80
C ASP A 47 10.11 2.90 6.69
N TYR A 48 9.59 1.67 6.58
CA TYR A 48 8.15 1.36 6.56
C TYR A 48 7.65 0.75 7.87
N SER A 49 8.46 0.74 8.94
CA SER A 49 8.13 0.13 10.23
C SER A 49 6.83 0.65 10.87
N ALA A 50 6.41 1.86 10.49
CA ALA A 50 5.17 2.47 10.91
C ALA A 50 3.91 1.83 10.29
N LEU A 51 4.04 1.11 9.16
CA LEU A 51 2.98 0.30 8.58
C LEU A 51 2.88 -1.02 9.35
N LYS A 52 1.92 -1.10 10.26
CA LYS A 52 1.59 -2.28 11.06
C LYS A 52 0.08 -2.50 11.05
N ALA A 53 -0.37 -3.69 11.40
CA ALA A 53 -1.80 -3.98 11.48
C ALA A 53 -2.54 -2.92 12.32
N GLY A 54 -3.62 -2.39 11.76
CA GLY A 54 -4.40 -1.30 12.36
C GLY A 54 -3.94 0.11 11.98
N THR A 55 -2.78 0.28 11.31
CA THR A 55 -2.35 1.59 10.82
C THR A 55 -3.29 2.07 9.71
N GLU A 56 -3.94 3.21 9.94
CA GLU A 56 -4.70 3.91 8.91
C GLU A 56 -3.80 4.80 8.06
N PHE A 57 -4.07 4.84 6.76
CA PHE A 57 -3.30 5.63 5.80
C PHE A 57 -4.19 6.25 4.73
N LEU A 58 -3.68 7.30 4.11
CA LEU A 58 -4.22 7.96 2.93
C LEU A 58 -3.40 7.55 1.70
N ILE A 59 -4.06 7.42 0.56
CA ILE A 59 -3.42 7.18 -0.74
C ILE A 59 -3.34 8.52 -1.46
N MET A 60 -2.12 8.92 -1.78
CA MET A 60 -1.79 10.22 -2.34
C MET A 60 -1.30 10.09 -3.79
N GLU A 61 -1.86 10.92 -4.67
CA GLU A 61 -1.35 11.20 -6.01
C GLU A 61 -0.99 12.67 -6.16
N GLY A 62 0.31 12.96 -6.23
CA GLY A 62 0.79 14.34 -6.13
C GLY A 62 0.34 14.94 -4.80
N SER A 63 -0.50 15.98 -4.88
CA SER A 63 -1.06 16.69 -3.72
C SER A 63 -2.49 16.25 -3.37
N ASN A 64 -3.07 15.31 -4.10
CA ASN A 64 -4.47 14.91 -3.97
C ASN A 64 -4.60 13.61 -3.17
N ILE A 65 -5.59 13.57 -2.27
CA ILE A 65 -6.03 12.32 -1.63
C ILE A 65 -6.98 11.62 -2.60
N VAL A 66 -6.61 10.42 -3.04
CA VAL A 66 -7.39 9.61 -3.99
C VAL A 66 -8.02 8.38 -3.33
N GLY A 67 -7.67 8.10 -2.07
CA GLY A 67 -8.26 7.02 -1.31
C GLY A 67 -7.73 6.97 0.12
N GLU A 68 -8.25 6.04 0.90
CA GLU A 68 -7.79 5.73 2.24
C GLU A 68 -7.86 4.23 2.50
N GLY A 69 -7.13 3.75 3.50
CA GLY A 69 -7.08 2.35 3.84
C GLY A 69 -6.55 2.09 5.25
N ILE A 70 -6.62 0.83 5.64
CA ILE A 70 -6.10 0.32 6.90
C ILE A 70 -5.23 -0.90 6.62
N VAL A 71 -4.05 -0.94 7.21
CA VAL A 71 -3.18 -2.12 7.12
C VAL A 71 -3.86 -3.26 7.87
N LYS A 72 -4.22 -4.33 7.15
CA LYS A 72 -4.78 -5.54 7.77
C LYS A 72 -3.70 -6.40 8.39
N GLU A 73 -2.64 -6.68 7.64
CA GLU A 73 -1.54 -7.54 8.06
C GLU A 73 -0.25 -7.19 7.32
N ILE A 74 0.88 -7.57 7.92
CA ILE A 74 2.20 -7.52 7.28
C ILE A 74 2.69 -8.96 7.15
N PHE A 75 3.02 -9.37 5.94
CA PHE A 75 3.52 -10.71 5.66
C PHE A 75 4.72 -10.66 4.72
N GLN A 76 5.58 -11.67 4.81
CA GLN A 76 6.68 -11.83 3.85
C GLN A 76 6.12 -12.31 2.52
N HIS A 77 6.13 -11.43 1.53
CA HIS A 77 5.83 -11.82 0.15
C HIS A 77 6.94 -12.76 -0.36
N LYS A 78 6.61 -14.03 -0.58
CA LYS A 78 7.53 -14.97 -1.22
C LYS A 78 7.59 -14.64 -2.71
N ARG A 79 8.76 -14.22 -3.22
CA ARG A 79 9.00 -14.20 -4.66
C ARG A 79 8.82 -15.62 -5.18
N TYR A 80 7.87 -15.82 -6.09
CA TYR A 80 7.68 -17.10 -6.77
C TYR A 80 8.99 -17.45 -7.51
N GLY A 81 9.72 -18.47 -7.05
CA GLY A 81 10.98 -18.91 -7.66
C GLY A 81 12.22 -19.00 -6.76
N SER A 82 12.12 -18.80 -5.44
CA SER A 82 13.21 -19.23 -4.55
C SER A 82 13.09 -20.73 -4.32
N LYS A 83 13.99 -21.49 -4.94
CA LYS A 83 14.21 -22.93 -4.74
C LYS A 83 14.93 -23.18 -3.42
#